data_AF-A0A260Z6V6-F1
#
_entry.id   AF-A0A260Z6V6-F1
#
_cell.length_a   1.000
_cell.length_b   1.000
_cell.length_c   1.000
_cell.angle_alpha   90.00
_cell.angle_beta   90.00
_cell.angle_gamma   90.00
#
_symmetry.space_group_name_H-M   'P 1'
#
loop_
_entity.id
_entity.type
_entity.pdbx_description
1 polymer ?
#
loop_
_entity_poly.entity_id
_entity_poly.type
_entity_poly.pdbx_seq_one_letter_code
_entity_poly.pdbx_strand_id
1 'polypeptide(L)'
;MMSSDEADDVLPREEEMLKTKKDKYKVIALLGKGGYGAVYSVLRQSDSEKFAIKCEKATAAKKVLLMDCNVMKGATQIKSRHFCAVLDRANVKDRFNFIVMKLIGKNLWDLRQDRPDGRFSLGTALKTAAQCLVSIEHLHSFGYLHRDIKPGNFAAGRKESNEHHTIFMLDFGLCREFVKRAEGKDMRAPRSSAPFRGTTRYAPLAAMLQQDQSRKDDIESWLYMVVEWTSGGLPWRKLKAHDRDKVLAYKKDVREKADILEDFLYNCPKKEFTRILKYVDTLGYYAVPDYGFIYYCVKHAAVANKIKDNDPIDWDPDRPYFGPLETPGDGKVIDLEVEGGQSVKEFSKRNPKEKDQSDETRKGKKKAGASPNREKTEVKEVKK
;
A
#
# COMPACT_ATOMS: atom_id res chain seq x y z
N MET A 1 31.22 0.61 -14.13
CA MET A 1 29.97 1.39 -14.21
C MET A 1 29.02 0.59 -15.08
N MET A 2 27.99 -0.03 -14.51
CA MET A 2 26.94 -0.71 -15.28
C MET A 2 26.06 0.38 -15.93
N SER A 3 25.70 0.20 -17.19
CA SER A 3 24.85 1.15 -17.92
C SER A 3 23.46 1.21 -17.29
N SER A 4 22.74 2.31 -17.53
CA SER A 4 21.35 2.50 -17.06
C SER A 4 20.38 1.41 -17.56
N ASP A 5 20.75 0.68 -18.62
CA ASP A 5 19.92 -0.33 -19.26
C ASP A 5 20.04 -1.72 -18.60
N GLU A 6 21.14 -2.01 -17.88
CA GLU A 6 21.29 -3.27 -17.12
C GLU A 6 20.51 -3.25 -15.79
N ALA A 7 20.09 -2.07 -15.31
CA ALA A 7 19.35 -1.93 -14.05
C ALA A 7 17.85 -2.32 -14.16
N ASP A 8 17.33 -2.45 -15.39
CA ASP A 8 15.94 -2.83 -15.68
C ASP A 8 15.75 -4.35 -15.85
N ASP A 9 16.82 -5.15 -15.84
CA ASP A 9 16.73 -6.61 -16.03
C ASP A 9 16.30 -7.41 -14.76
N VAL A 10 16.07 -6.69 -13.67
CA VAL A 10 15.80 -7.29 -12.35
C VAL A 10 14.32 -7.55 -12.12
N LEU A 11 13.41 -6.96 -12.91
CA LEU A 11 11.96 -7.12 -12.78
C LEU A 11 11.39 -7.97 -13.93
N PRO A 12 10.14 -8.48 -13.82
CA PRO A 12 9.55 -9.28 -14.88
C PRO A 12 9.48 -8.54 -16.22
N ARG A 13 9.77 -9.25 -17.31
CA ARG A 13 9.57 -8.79 -18.69
C ARG A 13 8.19 -9.21 -19.20
N GLU A 14 7.67 -8.51 -20.21
CA GLU A 14 6.45 -8.93 -20.90
C GLU A 14 6.61 -10.34 -21.49
N GLU A 15 5.55 -11.13 -21.50
CA GLU A 15 5.52 -12.54 -21.93
C GLU A 15 6.35 -13.51 -21.06
N GLU A 16 7.06 -13.04 -20.03
CA GLU A 16 7.82 -13.90 -19.13
C GLU A 16 6.91 -14.87 -18.35
N MET A 17 7.30 -16.15 -18.30
CA MET A 17 6.60 -17.17 -17.51
C MET A 17 7.19 -17.27 -16.10
N LEU A 18 6.43 -16.82 -15.11
CA LEU A 18 6.78 -16.91 -13.70
C LEU A 18 6.19 -18.18 -13.09
N LYS A 19 6.98 -18.92 -12.33
CA LYS A 19 6.55 -20.16 -11.68
C LYS A 19 6.45 -19.97 -10.17
N THR A 20 5.37 -20.46 -9.57
CA THR A 20 5.19 -20.59 -8.13
C THR A 20 5.13 -22.07 -7.73
N LYS A 21 4.83 -22.34 -6.46
CA LYS A 21 4.55 -23.71 -6.00
C LYS A 21 3.23 -24.25 -6.51
N LYS A 22 2.24 -23.37 -6.78
CA LYS A 22 0.89 -23.79 -7.15
C LYS A 22 0.64 -23.73 -8.66
N ASP A 23 1.24 -22.78 -9.37
CA ASP A 23 0.93 -22.54 -10.79
C ASP A 23 2.07 -21.84 -11.55
N LYS A 24 1.80 -21.50 -12.81
CA LYS A 24 2.61 -20.65 -13.66
C LYS A 24 1.78 -19.46 -14.14
N TYR A 25 2.42 -18.29 -14.23
CA TYR A 25 1.80 -17.02 -14.53
C TYR A 25 2.56 -16.33 -15.65
N LYS A 26 1.89 -16.08 -16.77
CA LYS A 26 2.43 -15.34 -17.91
C LYS A 26 2.29 -13.85 -17.68
N VAL A 27 3.37 -13.08 -17.73
CA VAL A 27 3.33 -11.61 -17.63
C VAL A 27 2.71 -11.03 -18.89
N ILE A 28 1.70 -10.17 -18.72
CA ILE A 28 0.95 -9.57 -19.84
C ILE A 28 1.26 -8.09 -19.99
N ALA A 29 1.22 -7.31 -18.91
CA ALA A 29 1.46 -5.87 -18.99
C ALA A 29 1.85 -5.28 -17.64
N LEU A 30 2.72 -4.28 -17.66
CA LEU A 30 3.00 -3.44 -16.50
C LEU A 30 1.77 -2.56 -16.17
N LEU A 31 1.28 -2.64 -14.94
CA LEU A 31 0.15 -1.84 -14.45
C LEU A 31 0.63 -0.59 -13.71
N GLY A 32 1.77 -0.66 -13.04
CA GLY A 32 2.35 0.48 -12.34
C GLY A 32 3.75 0.19 -11.80
N LYS A 33 4.63 1.19 -11.81
CA LYS A 33 6.01 1.12 -11.30
C LYS A 33 6.20 2.24 -10.29
N GLY A 34 6.72 1.91 -9.11
CA GLY A 34 6.98 2.85 -8.03
C GLY A 34 8.36 2.64 -7.41
N GLY A 35 8.70 3.44 -6.38
CA GLY A 35 10.01 3.39 -5.75
C GLY A 35 10.34 2.06 -5.03
N TYR A 36 9.33 1.26 -4.70
CA TYR A 36 9.49 0.01 -3.94
C TYR A 36 9.31 -1.27 -4.78
N GLY A 37 8.91 -1.14 -6.05
CA GLY A 37 8.53 -2.30 -6.85
C GLY A 37 7.69 -1.96 -8.07
N ALA A 38 7.09 -2.99 -8.66
CA ALA A 38 6.22 -2.87 -9.81
C ALA A 38 5.06 -3.86 -9.71
N VAL A 39 3.93 -3.51 -10.31
CA VAL A 39 2.73 -4.34 -10.38
C VAL A 39 2.46 -4.67 -11.85
N TYR A 40 2.22 -5.94 -12.15
CA TYR A 40 1.94 -6.42 -13.50
C TYR A 40 0.62 -7.19 -13.53
N SER A 41 -0.07 -7.14 -14.66
CA SER A 41 -1.13 -8.09 -14.98
C SER A 41 -0.52 -9.39 -15.49
N VAL A 42 -1.12 -10.51 -15.11
CA VAL A 42 -0.67 -11.85 -15.50
C VAL A 42 -1.85 -12.74 -15.88
N LEU A 43 -1.60 -13.76 -16.71
CA LEU A 43 -2.52 -14.87 -16.97
C LEU A 43 -2.03 -16.12 -16.25
N ARG A 44 -2.89 -16.73 -15.44
CA ARG A 44 -2.61 -18.03 -14.81
C ARG A 44 -2.76 -19.14 -15.85
N GLN A 45 -1.81 -20.07 -15.90
CA GLN A 45 -1.75 -21.07 -16.97
C GLN A 45 -2.83 -22.15 -16.83
N SER A 46 -3.23 -22.52 -15.62
CA SER A 46 -4.21 -23.59 -15.39
C SER A 46 -5.62 -23.29 -15.92
N ASP A 47 -6.04 -22.02 -15.94
CA ASP A 47 -7.41 -21.63 -16.27
C ASP A 47 -7.52 -20.35 -17.13
N SER A 48 -6.40 -19.75 -17.50
CA SER A 48 -6.35 -18.49 -18.26
C SER A 48 -7.05 -17.31 -17.56
N GLU A 49 -7.21 -17.36 -16.23
CA GLU A 49 -7.73 -16.23 -15.47
C GLU A 49 -6.68 -15.12 -15.30
N LYS A 50 -7.15 -13.88 -15.28
CA LYS A 50 -6.30 -12.68 -15.12
C LYS A 50 -6.09 -12.34 -13.65
N PHE A 51 -4.83 -12.16 -13.26
CA PHE A 51 -4.40 -11.75 -11.92
C PHE A 51 -3.48 -10.54 -11.98
N ALA A 52 -3.13 -10.02 -10.80
CA ALA A 52 -2.04 -9.07 -10.63
C ALA A 52 -0.90 -9.71 -9.84
N ILE A 53 0.34 -9.39 -10.20
CA ILE A 53 1.50 -9.66 -9.35
C ILE A 53 2.10 -8.36 -8.86
N LYS A 54 2.45 -8.30 -7.57
CA LYS A 54 3.26 -7.20 -7.01
C LYS A 54 4.66 -7.73 -6.76
N CYS A 55 5.63 -7.09 -7.38
CA CYS A 55 7.03 -7.48 -7.38
C CYS A 55 7.87 -6.50 -6.56
N GLU A 56 8.85 -7.05 -5.84
CA GLU A 56 9.86 -6.31 -5.09
C GLU A 56 11.25 -6.86 -5.44
N LYS A 57 12.20 -5.99 -5.79
CA LYS A 57 13.57 -6.41 -6.14
C LYS A 57 14.22 -7.19 -4.99
N ALA A 58 14.93 -8.27 -5.32
CA ALA A 58 15.66 -9.09 -4.34
C ALA A 58 16.75 -8.29 -3.61
N THR A 59 17.29 -7.26 -4.24
CA THR A 59 18.29 -6.33 -3.69
C THR A 59 17.71 -5.09 -3.01
N ALA A 60 16.37 -4.96 -2.94
CA ALA A 60 15.75 -3.78 -2.32
C ALA A 60 16.20 -3.60 -0.87
N ALA A 61 16.76 -2.42 -0.55
CA ALA A 61 17.25 -2.08 0.79
C ALA A 61 16.14 -2.13 1.85
N LYS A 62 14.91 -1.77 1.46
CA LYS A 62 13.73 -1.89 2.31
C LYS A 62 12.80 -2.94 1.72
N LYS A 63 12.59 -4.02 2.47
CA LYS A 63 11.62 -5.09 2.15
C LYS A 63 10.23 -4.69 2.66
N VAL A 64 9.38 -4.25 1.75
CA VAL A 64 8.00 -3.82 2.01
C VAL A 64 6.95 -4.84 1.58
N LEU A 65 7.26 -5.80 0.69
CA LEU A 65 6.28 -6.79 0.24
C LEU A 65 5.72 -7.66 1.38
N LEU A 66 6.52 -7.88 2.44
CA LEU A 66 6.06 -8.55 3.66
C LEU A 66 4.94 -7.78 4.36
N MET A 67 4.94 -6.44 4.28
CA MET A 67 3.87 -5.61 4.82
C MET A 67 2.56 -5.88 4.09
N ASP A 68 2.59 -5.98 2.75
CA ASP A 68 1.41 -6.35 1.96
C ASP A 68 0.86 -7.72 2.41
N CYS A 69 1.72 -8.73 2.57
CA CYS A 69 1.32 -10.04 3.08
C CYS A 69 0.63 -9.96 4.45
N ASN A 70 1.21 -9.22 5.41
CA ASN A 70 0.67 -9.14 6.77
C ASN A 70 -0.68 -8.41 6.81
N VAL A 71 -0.83 -7.32 6.04
CA VAL A 71 -2.11 -6.60 5.93
C VAL A 71 -3.17 -7.49 5.30
N MET A 72 -2.87 -8.15 4.18
CA MET A 72 -3.84 -9.02 3.48
C MET A 72 -4.25 -10.24 4.33
N LYS A 73 -3.35 -10.75 5.18
CA LYS A 73 -3.68 -11.79 6.17
C LYS A 73 -4.65 -11.30 7.24
N GLY A 74 -4.42 -10.11 7.80
CA GLY A 74 -5.36 -9.51 8.75
C GLY A 74 -6.73 -9.30 8.14
N ALA A 75 -6.77 -8.83 6.89
CA ALA A 75 -8.02 -8.70 6.13
C ALA A 75 -8.73 -10.04 5.93
N THR A 76 -7.97 -11.12 5.68
CA THR A 76 -8.53 -12.48 5.54
C THR A 76 -9.12 -12.98 6.87
N GLN A 77 -8.46 -12.72 8.01
CA GLN A 77 -8.95 -13.15 9.33
C GLN A 77 -10.32 -12.53 9.65
N ILE A 78 -10.54 -11.26 9.32
CA ILE A 78 -11.84 -10.60 9.54
C ILE A 78 -12.78 -10.67 8.33
N LYS A 79 -12.40 -11.39 7.27
CA LYS A 79 -13.15 -11.51 6.00
C LYS A 79 -13.52 -10.15 5.40
N SER A 80 -12.60 -9.18 5.46
CA SER A 80 -12.81 -7.85 4.91
C SER A 80 -12.98 -7.88 3.40
N ARG A 81 -13.98 -7.15 2.89
CA ARG A 81 -14.25 -7.04 1.44
C ARG A 81 -13.34 -6.04 0.72
N HIS A 82 -12.64 -5.20 1.49
CA HIS A 82 -11.91 -4.04 0.96
C HIS A 82 -10.43 -4.30 0.73
N PHE A 83 -9.98 -5.55 0.77
CA PHE A 83 -8.57 -5.90 0.58
C PHE A 83 -8.48 -7.12 -0.32
N CYS A 84 -7.41 -7.19 -1.11
CA CYS A 84 -7.07 -8.43 -1.80
C CYS A 84 -6.56 -9.49 -0.82
N ALA A 85 -6.62 -10.75 -1.25
CA ALA A 85 -5.93 -11.86 -0.60
C ALA A 85 -4.64 -12.22 -1.35
N VAL A 86 -3.65 -12.73 -0.62
CA VAL A 86 -2.47 -13.36 -1.22
C VAL A 86 -2.87 -14.75 -1.71
N LEU A 87 -2.96 -14.92 -3.03
CA LEU A 87 -3.35 -16.19 -3.66
C LEU A 87 -2.15 -17.13 -3.78
N ASP A 88 -0.99 -16.54 -4.09
CA ASP A 88 0.27 -17.25 -4.24
C ASP A 88 1.46 -16.32 -4.00
N ARG A 89 2.66 -16.89 -3.88
CA ARG A 89 3.92 -16.15 -3.73
C ARG A 89 5.11 -16.97 -4.18
N ALA A 90 6.11 -16.30 -4.72
CA ALA A 90 7.40 -16.94 -4.99
C ALA A 90 8.55 -15.92 -4.98
N ASN A 91 9.76 -16.47 -5.02
CA ASN A 91 10.99 -15.74 -5.26
C ASN A 91 11.56 -16.19 -6.60
N VAL A 92 11.94 -15.23 -7.44
CA VAL A 92 12.80 -15.44 -8.59
C VAL A 92 14.22 -15.11 -8.14
N LYS A 93 15.05 -16.16 -8.05
CA LYS A 93 16.39 -16.13 -7.48
C LYS A 93 17.19 -14.96 -8.04
N ASP A 94 17.82 -14.20 -7.14
CA ASP A 94 18.68 -13.03 -7.42
C ASP A 94 18.00 -11.86 -8.18
N ARG A 95 16.70 -11.98 -8.53
CA ARG A 95 15.94 -10.96 -9.27
C ARG A 95 14.89 -10.27 -8.40
N PHE A 96 13.82 -10.96 -8.00
CA PHE A 96 12.72 -10.35 -7.26
C PHE A 96 11.87 -11.34 -6.46
N ASN A 97 11.18 -10.84 -5.45
CA ASN A 97 10.08 -11.50 -4.76
C ASN A 97 8.76 -11.04 -5.39
N PHE A 98 7.75 -11.90 -5.44
CA PHE A 98 6.41 -11.47 -5.83
C PHE A 98 5.31 -12.20 -5.06
N ILE A 99 4.17 -11.52 -4.95
CA ILE A 99 2.89 -12.11 -4.55
C ILE A 99 1.93 -12.06 -5.72
N VAL A 100 1.05 -13.05 -5.80
CA VAL A 100 -0.08 -13.09 -6.73
C VAL A 100 -1.33 -12.69 -5.96
N MET A 101 -2.08 -11.76 -6.53
CA MET A 101 -3.32 -11.25 -5.96
C MET A 101 -4.36 -11.02 -7.07
N LYS A 102 -5.59 -10.76 -6.65
CA LYS A 102 -6.68 -10.42 -7.57
C LYS A 102 -6.33 -9.20 -8.41
N LEU A 103 -6.65 -9.23 -9.71
CA LEU A 103 -6.60 -8.05 -10.56
C LEU A 103 -7.79 -7.14 -10.25
N ILE A 104 -7.52 -5.93 -9.77
CA ILE A 104 -8.52 -4.91 -9.42
C ILE A 104 -8.71 -3.93 -10.60
N GLY A 105 -9.87 -3.26 -10.63
CA GLY A 105 -10.23 -2.31 -11.68
C GLY A 105 -9.53 -0.96 -11.53
N LYS A 106 -10.14 0.09 -12.12
CA LYS A 106 -9.60 1.45 -12.08
C LYS A 106 -9.53 1.98 -10.64
N ASN A 107 -8.46 2.71 -10.35
CA ASN A 107 -8.34 3.43 -9.10
C ASN A 107 -9.28 4.66 -9.07
N LEU A 108 -9.54 5.20 -7.88
CA LEU A 108 -10.46 6.32 -7.70
C LEU A 108 -9.94 7.63 -8.29
N TRP A 109 -8.64 7.77 -8.49
CA TRP A 109 -8.08 8.91 -9.23
C TRP A 109 -8.55 8.87 -10.69
N ASP A 110 -8.35 7.73 -11.36
CA ASP A 110 -8.69 7.55 -12.78
C ASP A 110 -10.21 7.61 -12.99
N LEU A 111 -11.00 6.96 -12.12
CA LEU A 111 -12.46 7.05 -12.18
C LEU A 111 -12.97 8.49 -12.05
N ARG A 112 -12.29 9.32 -11.25
CA ARG A 112 -12.61 10.75 -11.13
C ARG A 112 -12.21 11.52 -12.40
N GLN A 113 -11.07 11.21 -13.00
CA GLN A 113 -10.64 11.84 -14.26
C GLN A 113 -11.58 11.50 -15.43
N ASP A 114 -12.22 10.34 -15.41
CA ASP A 114 -13.25 9.96 -16.39
C ASP A 114 -14.54 10.79 -16.27
N ARG A 115 -14.67 11.69 -15.28
CA ARG A 115 -15.87 12.52 -15.07
C ARG A 115 -15.72 13.88 -15.75
N PRO A 116 -16.77 14.41 -16.41
CA PRO A 116 -16.69 15.69 -17.13
C PRO A 116 -16.16 16.86 -16.27
N ASP A 117 -16.61 16.93 -15.02
CA ASP A 117 -16.25 17.98 -14.07
C ASP A 117 -15.01 17.62 -13.21
N GLY A 118 -14.38 16.47 -13.46
CA GLY A 118 -13.35 15.93 -12.59
C GLY A 118 -13.81 15.70 -11.16
N ARG A 119 -15.09 15.42 -10.92
CA ARG A 119 -15.68 15.15 -9.60
C ARG A 119 -16.73 14.05 -9.70
N PHE A 120 -16.97 13.37 -8.60
CA PHE A 120 -18.09 12.44 -8.50
C PHE A 120 -19.39 13.18 -8.20
N SER A 121 -20.52 12.56 -8.55
CA SER A 121 -21.80 12.94 -7.95
C SER A 121 -21.71 12.78 -6.43
N LEU A 122 -22.50 13.57 -5.70
CA LEU A 122 -22.48 13.52 -4.24
C LEU A 122 -22.83 12.11 -3.71
N GLY A 123 -23.75 11.40 -4.37
CA GLY A 123 -24.11 10.03 -4.02
C GLY A 123 -22.94 9.06 -4.14
N THR A 124 -22.22 9.11 -5.27
CA THR A 124 -21.01 8.29 -5.49
C THR A 124 -19.91 8.64 -4.50
N ALA A 125 -19.66 9.94 -4.29
CA ALA A 125 -18.66 10.44 -3.35
C ALA A 125 -18.91 9.93 -1.93
N LEU A 126 -20.13 10.06 -1.40
CA LEU A 126 -20.44 9.64 -0.03
C LEU A 126 -20.44 8.10 0.15
N LYS A 127 -20.94 7.33 -0.83
CA LYS A 127 -20.86 5.86 -0.80
C LYS A 127 -19.42 5.37 -0.80
N THR A 128 -18.57 6.01 -1.60
CA THR A 128 -17.15 5.67 -1.69
C THR A 128 -16.39 6.13 -0.45
N ALA A 129 -16.76 7.30 0.12
CA ALA A 129 -16.23 7.82 1.40
C ALA A 129 -16.39 6.79 2.52
N ALA A 130 -17.61 6.25 2.63
CA ALA A 130 -17.99 5.27 3.63
C ALA A 130 -17.14 3.99 3.53
N GLN A 131 -17.02 3.40 2.33
CA GLN A 131 -16.19 2.21 2.13
C GLN A 131 -14.71 2.46 2.42
N CYS A 132 -14.17 3.61 1.98
CA CYS A 132 -12.78 3.97 2.27
C CYS A 132 -12.56 4.09 3.78
N LEU A 133 -13.48 4.72 4.53
CA LEU A 133 -13.40 4.84 5.98
C LEU A 133 -13.40 3.47 6.68
N VAL A 134 -14.28 2.56 6.27
CA VAL A 134 -14.33 1.18 6.79
C VAL A 134 -13.00 0.46 6.53
N SER A 135 -12.44 0.58 5.32
CA SER A 135 -11.15 -0.04 5.01
C SER A 135 -9.98 0.55 5.82
N ILE A 136 -10.01 1.86 6.14
CA ILE A 136 -9.03 2.49 7.02
C ILE A 136 -9.17 1.97 8.45
N GLU A 137 -10.40 1.84 8.95
CA GLU A 137 -10.65 1.27 10.28
C GLU A 137 -10.14 -0.18 10.37
N HIS A 138 -10.41 -1.02 9.36
CA HIS A 138 -9.86 -2.36 9.28
C HIS A 138 -8.32 -2.36 9.29
N LEU A 139 -7.65 -1.51 8.51
CA LEU A 139 -6.19 -1.41 8.55
C LEU A 139 -5.68 -1.00 9.95
N HIS A 140 -6.38 -0.08 10.61
CA HIS A 140 -6.04 0.36 11.95
C HIS A 140 -6.28 -0.73 13.00
N SER A 141 -7.32 -1.55 12.86
CA SER A 141 -7.55 -2.72 13.73
C SER A 141 -6.47 -3.79 13.50
N PHE A 142 -5.87 -3.85 12.31
CA PHE A 142 -4.66 -4.62 12.03
C PHE A 142 -3.39 -4.04 12.67
N GLY A 143 -3.48 -2.91 13.39
CA GLY A 143 -2.33 -2.30 14.07
C GLY A 143 -1.36 -1.60 13.14
N TYR A 144 -1.78 -1.28 11.91
CA TYR A 144 -0.99 -0.55 10.92
C TYR A 144 -1.61 0.81 10.60
N LEU A 145 -0.76 1.80 10.31
CA LEU A 145 -1.14 3.07 9.67
C LEU A 145 -0.80 2.97 8.18
N HIS A 146 -1.60 3.55 7.30
CA HIS A 146 -1.33 3.59 5.87
C HIS A 146 -0.25 4.61 5.52
N ARG A 147 -0.39 5.85 6.02
CA ARG A 147 0.50 7.00 5.79
C ARG A 147 0.62 7.50 4.34
N ASP A 148 -0.24 7.04 3.44
CA ASP A 148 -0.33 7.53 2.06
C ASP A 148 -1.75 7.34 1.50
N ILE A 149 -2.75 7.71 2.31
CA ILE A 149 -4.16 7.71 1.90
C ILE A 149 -4.35 8.74 0.77
N LYS A 150 -4.76 8.25 -0.40
CA LYS A 150 -4.99 9.05 -1.61
C LYS A 150 -5.85 8.28 -2.61
N PRO A 151 -6.53 8.94 -3.58
CA PRO A 151 -7.41 8.25 -4.53
C PRO A 151 -6.73 7.14 -5.35
N GLY A 152 -5.45 7.28 -5.67
CA GLY A 152 -4.69 6.26 -6.42
C GLY A 152 -4.45 4.95 -5.66
N ASN A 153 -4.60 4.95 -4.32
CA ASN A 153 -4.43 3.77 -3.47
C ASN A 153 -5.78 3.12 -3.11
N PHE A 154 -6.86 3.54 -3.76
CA PHE A 154 -8.17 2.89 -3.66
C PHE A 154 -8.67 2.59 -5.06
N ALA A 155 -9.32 1.45 -5.27
CA ALA A 155 -9.82 1.08 -6.58
C ALA A 155 -11.15 0.34 -6.52
N ALA A 156 -12.00 0.57 -7.53
CA ALA A 156 -13.19 -0.23 -7.68
C ALA A 156 -12.82 -1.65 -8.15
N GLY A 157 -13.57 -2.65 -7.70
CA GLY A 157 -13.50 -3.98 -8.26
C GLY A 157 -13.87 -4.01 -9.74
N ARG A 158 -13.81 -5.19 -10.33
CA ARG A 158 -14.07 -5.39 -11.76
C ARG A 158 -15.52 -5.76 -12.02
N LYS A 159 -16.06 -5.35 -13.17
CA LYS A 159 -17.41 -5.75 -13.60
C LYS A 159 -17.47 -7.27 -13.84
N GLU A 160 -16.37 -7.83 -14.36
CA GLU A 160 -16.23 -9.25 -14.65
C GLU A 160 -16.27 -10.13 -13.39
N SER A 161 -15.94 -9.57 -12.23
CA SER A 161 -16.07 -10.24 -10.93
C SER A 161 -17.28 -9.78 -10.13
N ASN A 162 -18.17 -8.96 -10.73
CA ASN A 162 -19.34 -8.35 -10.10
C ASN A 162 -19.01 -7.59 -8.79
N GLU A 163 -17.87 -6.92 -8.75
CA GLU A 163 -17.39 -6.17 -7.57
C GLU A 163 -17.10 -4.70 -7.90
N HIS A 164 -17.54 -4.20 -9.04
CA HIS A 164 -17.31 -2.80 -9.42
C HIS A 164 -18.00 -1.79 -8.49
N HIS A 165 -18.84 -2.24 -7.55
CA HIS A 165 -19.40 -1.43 -6.47
C HIS A 165 -18.63 -1.56 -5.14
N THR A 166 -17.60 -2.41 -5.07
CA THR A 166 -16.74 -2.60 -3.91
C THR A 166 -15.42 -1.86 -4.12
N ILE A 167 -15.00 -1.12 -3.10
CA ILE A 167 -13.72 -0.39 -3.08
C ILE A 167 -12.66 -1.23 -2.36
N PHE A 168 -11.51 -1.38 -2.99
CA PHE A 168 -10.33 -2.06 -2.47
C PHE A 168 -9.26 -1.04 -2.11
N MET A 169 -8.70 -1.16 -0.90
CA MET A 169 -7.49 -0.46 -0.49
C MET A 169 -6.26 -1.18 -1.05
N LEU A 170 -5.31 -0.40 -1.58
CA LEU A 170 -4.13 -0.88 -2.28
C LEU A 170 -2.85 -0.24 -1.71
N ASP A 171 -1.72 -0.85 -2.06
CA ASP A 171 -0.36 -0.39 -1.77
C ASP A 171 -0.01 -0.11 -0.30
N PHE A 172 0.48 -1.16 0.37
CA PHE A 172 0.88 -1.08 1.77
C PHE A 172 2.38 -0.77 1.98
N GLY A 173 3.09 -0.32 0.94
CA GLY A 173 4.56 -0.13 1.00
C GLY A 173 5.03 0.97 1.98
N LEU A 174 4.15 1.93 2.26
CA LEU A 174 4.37 3.00 3.23
C LEU A 174 3.74 2.73 4.59
N CYS A 175 3.03 1.60 4.76
CA CYS A 175 2.42 1.27 6.03
C CYS A 175 3.46 1.17 7.16
N ARG A 176 3.00 1.40 8.39
CA ARG A 176 3.81 1.25 9.60
C ARG A 176 2.97 0.65 10.71
N GLU A 177 3.53 -0.36 11.36
CA GLU A 177 2.98 -0.90 12.60
C GLU A 177 3.05 0.18 13.70
N PHE A 178 1.92 0.53 14.30
CA PHE A 178 1.85 1.52 15.40
C PHE A 178 1.69 0.88 16.77
N VAL A 179 1.43 -0.43 16.83
CA VAL A 179 1.43 -1.21 18.08
C VAL A 179 2.71 -2.03 18.21
N LYS A 180 3.01 -2.44 19.45
CA LYS A 180 4.07 -3.41 19.75
C LYS A 180 3.43 -4.78 20.01
N ARG A 181 3.24 -5.58 18.95
CA ARG A 181 2.59 -6.90 19.09
C ARG A 181 3.37 -7.85 20.01
N ALA A 182 4.70 -7.74 20.04
CA ALA A 182 5.55 -8.55 20.92
C ALA A 182 5.51 -8.12 22.40
N GLU A 183 4.97 -6.95 22.72
CA GLU A 183 4.96 -6.32 24.04
C GLU A 183 3.52 -5.90 24.41
N GLY A 184 2.56 -6.83 24.32
CA GLY A 184 1.19 -6.60 24.83
C GLY A 184 0.27 -5.70 23.99
N LYS A 185 0.65 -5.38 22.74
CA LYS A 185 -0.07 -4.46 21.81
C LYS A 185 -0.08 -2.99 22.26
N ASP A 186 0.81 -2.58 23.14
CA ASP A 186 0.95 -1.17 23.50
C ASP A 186 1.28 -0.30 22.28
N MET A 187 0.77 0.94 22.28
CA MET A 187 1.11 1.88 21.22
C MET A 187 2.59 2.25 21.29
N ARG A 188 3.25 2.28 20.14
CA ARG A 188 4.62 2.76 20.03
C ARG A 188 4.66 4.25 20.39
N ALA A 189 5.65 4.67 21.15
CA ALA A 189 5.88 6.10 21.41
C ALA A 189 6.19 6.85 20.10
N PRO A 190 5.75 8.12 19.97
CA PRO A 190 6.07 8.94 18.81
C PRO A 190 7.57 9.18 18.74
N ARG A 191 8.13 9.10 17.53
CA ARG A 191 9.53 9.48 17.28
C ARG A 191 9.69 11.00 17.43
N SER A 192 10.85 11.44 17.91
CA SER A 192 11.20 12.87 17.99
C SER A 192 11.20 13.58 16.64
N SER A 193 11.51 12.85 15.57
CA SER A 193 11.38 13.32 14.19
C SER A 193 11.02 12.16 13.27
N ALA A 194 10.11 12.42 12.33
CA ALA A 194 9.66 11.47 11.34
C ALA A 194 9.83 12.07 9.93
N PRO A 195 10.73 11.52 9.10
CA PRO A 195 10.91 12.00 7.73
C PRO A 195 9.59 11.97 6.95
N PHE A 196 9.31 13.04 6.22
CA PHE A 196 8.14 13.13 5.36
C PHE A 196 8.15 12.01 4.31
N ARG A 197 7.02 11.33 4.17
CA ARG A 197 6.73 10.33 3.14
C ARG A 197 5.28 10.50 2.71
N GLY A 198 4.97 10.07 1.50
CA GLY A 198 3.63 10.12 0.93
C GLY A 198 3.41 11.33 0.02
N THR A 199 2.15 11.55 -0.33
CA THR A 199 1.75 12.48 -1.40
C THR A 199 1.37 13.86 -0.83
N THR A 200 2.14 14.91 -1.14
CA THR A 200 1.97 16.28 -0.58
C THR A 200 0.53 16.79 -0.61
N ARG A 201 -0.20 16.52 -1.70
CA ARG A 201 -1.60 16.94 -1.88
C ARG A 201 -2.51 16.49 -0.73
N TYR A 202 -2.40 15.23 -0.30
CA TYR A 202 -3.25 14.61 0.71
C TYR A 202 -2.54 14.45 2.07
N ALA A 203 -1.25 14.76 2.15
CA ALA A 203 -0.50 14.57 3.38
C ALA A 203 -1.12 15.31 4.58
N PRO A 204 -1.22 14.68 5.75
CA PRO A 204 -1.75 15.32 6.95
C PRO A 204 -0.77 16.36 7.50
N LEU A 205 -1.25 17.29 8.33
CA LEU A 205 -0.41 18.32 8.95
C LEU A 205 0.79 17.70 9.69
N ALA A 206 0.56 16.60 10.43
CA ALA A 206 1.63 15.90 11.16
C ALA A 206 2.77 15.46 10.23
N ALA A 207 2.45 14.85 9.08
CA ALA A 207 3.46 14.44 8.10
C ALA A 207 4.21 15.65 7.53
N MET A 208 3.49 16.72 7.18
CA MET A 208 4.08 17.94 6.64
C MET A 208 4.97 18.67 7.65
N LEU A 209 4.70 18.52 8.94
CA LEU A 209 5.50 19.05 10.05
C LEU A 209 6.59 18.07 10.52
N GLN A 210 6.78 16.93 9.85
CA GLN A 210 7.74 15.88 10.22
C GLN A 210 7.52 15.30 11.63
N GLN A 211 6.27 15.35 12.09
CA GLN A 211 5.82 14.71 13.31
C GLN A 211 5.45 13.26 13.04
N ASP A 212 5.49 12.44 14.08
CA ASP A 212 5.11 11.04 13.93
C ASP A 212 3.60 10.91 13.70
N GLN A 213 3.24 10.16 12.66
CA GLN A 213 1.84 9.97 12.28
C GLN A 213 1.15 8.93 13.18
N SER A 214 -0.15 9.09 13.32
CA SER A 214 -1.10 8.30 14.10
C SER A 214 -2.39 8.08 13.28
N ARG A 215 -3.36 7.35 13.86
CA ARG A 215 -4.62 6.98 13.17
C ARG A 215 -5.41 8.19 12.66
N LYS A 216 -5.40 9.31 13.38
CA LYS A 216 -6.12 10.53 12.98
C LYS A 216 -5.57 11.12 11.67
N ASP A 217 -4.29 10.88 11.39
CA ASP A 217 -3.59 11.50 10.26
C ASP A 217 -3.96 10.80 8.93
N ASP A 218 -4.27 9.50 8.98
CA ASP A 218 -4.89 8.78 7.86
C ASP A 218 -6.33 9.27 7.61
N ILE A 219 -7.08 9.63 8.66
CA ILE A 219 -8.44 10.19 8.54
C ILE A 219 -8.42 11.62 7.99
N GLU A 220 -7.46 12.45 8.42
CA GLU A 220 -7.26 13.79 7.85
C GLU A 220 -6.99 13.71 6.34
N SER A 221 -6.13 12.77 5.93
CA SER A 221 -5.83 12.49 4.53
C SER A 221 -7.05 12.00 3.75
N TRP A 222 -7.85 11.13 4.36
CA TRP A 222 -9.13 10.67 3.82
C TRP A 222 -10.09 11.84 3.59
N LEU A 223 -10.22 12.77 4.55
CA LEU A 223 -11.08 13.94 4.39
C LEU A 223 -10.63 14.83 3.23
N TYR A 224 -9.32 15.02 3.01
CA TYR A 224 -8.83 15.76 1.85
C TYR A 224 -9.22 15.11 0.52
N MET A 225 -9.09 13.78 0.41
CA MET A 225 -9.58 13.04 -0.75
C MET A 225 -11.10 13.21 -0.92
N VAL A 226 -11.84 13.15 0.20
CA VAL A 226 -13.30 13.24 0.19
C VAL A 226 -13.78 14.64 -0.19
N VAL A 227 -13.03 15.67 0.16
CA VAL A 227 -13.33 17.03 -0.29
C VAL A 227 -13.03 17.18 -1.78
N GLU A 228 -11.91 16.64 -2.26
CA GLU A 228 -11.50 16.78 -3.65
C GLU A 228 -12.51 16.18 -4.64
N TRP A 229 -13.01 14.97 -4.38
CA TRP A 229 -13.93 14.33 -5.31
C TRP A 229 -15.36 14.91 -5.29
N THR A 230 -15.68 15.81 -4.36
CA THR A 230 -17.02 16.42 -4.18
C THR A 230 -17.00 17.84 -4.69
N SER A 231 -15.96 18.60 -4.33
CA SER A 231 -15.71 19.96 -4.82
C SER A 231 -15.16 20.01 -6.25
N GLY A 232 -14.49 18.94 -6.69
CA GLY A 232 -13.72 18.87 -7.95
C GLY A 232 -12.25 19.27 -7.79
N GLY A 233 -11.84 19.80 -6.63
CA GLY A 233 -10.45 20.15 -6.42
C GLY A 233 -10.16 20.76 -5.05
N LEU A 234 -8.99 20.46 -4.51
CA LEU A 234 -8.49 21.14 -3.31
C LEU A 234 -8.03 22.58 -3.64
N PRO A 235 -8.07 23.52 -2.68
CA PRO A 235 -7.56 24.89 -2.88
C PRO A 235 -6.10 24.92 -3.34
N TRP A 236 -5.29 23.99 -2.85
CA TRP A 236 -3.88 23.84 -3.20
C TRP A 236 -3.59 22.94 -4.41
N ARG A 237 -4.60 22.55 -5.22
CA ARG A 237 -4.41 21.55 -6.30
C ARG A 237 -3.39 21.93 -7.37
N LYS A 238 -3.17 23.24 -7.60
CA LYS A 238 -2.24 23.78 -8.61
C LYS A 238 -0.79 23.88 -8.11
N LEU A 239 -0.57 23.72 -6.80
CA LEU A 239 0.76 23.79 -6.19
C LEU A 239 1.57 22.54 -6.51
N LYS A 240 2.86 22.73 -6.80
CA LYS A 240 3.78 21.66 -7.21
C LYS A 240 4.53 21.09 -6.01
N ALA A 241 5.34 20.05 -6.22
CA ALA A 241 6.10 19.39 -5.17
C ALA A 241 7.03 20.34 -4.38
N HIS A 242 7.60 21.36 -5.04
CA HIS A 242 8.45 22.36 -4.40
C HIS A 242 7.66 23.41 -3.59
N ASP A 243 6.34 23.52 -3.77
CA ASP A 243 5.47 24.45 -3.03
C ASP A 243 4.96 23.85 -1.70
N ARG A 244 5.67 22.88 -1.12
CA ARG A 244 5.23 22.14 0.08
C ARG A 244 4.86 23.09 1.23
N ASP A 245 5.63 24.14 1.45
CA ASP A 245 5.39 25.09 2.55
C ASP A 245 4.11 25.91 2.32
N LYS A 246 3.80 26.24 1.06
CA LYS A 246 2.53 26.88 0.71
C LYS A 246 1.35 25.94 0.93
N VAL A 247 1.47 24.67 0.56
CA VAL A 247 0.45 23.65 0.85
C VAL A 247 0.22 23.51 2.36
N LEU A 248 1.29 23.56 3.15
CA LEU A 248 1.20 23.52 4.62
C LEU A 248 0.47 24.75 5.16
N ALA A 249 0.79 25.94 4.67
CA ALA A 249 0.12 27.18 5.05
C ALA A 249 -1.39 27.12 4.74
N TYR A 250 -1.77 26.69 3.54
CA TYR A 250 -3.19 26.50 3.19
C TYR A 250 -3.91 25.54 4.15
N LYS A 251 -3.29 24.41 4.49
CA LYS A 251 -3.90 23.44 5.41
C LYS A 251 -4.07 24.02 6.82
N LYS A 252 -3.14 24.84 7.31
CA LYS A 252 -3.30 25.56 8.58
C LYS A 252 -4.42 26.60 8.48
N ASP A 253 -4.43 27.38 7.40
CA ASP A 253 -5.44 28.41 7.16
C ASP A 253 -6.87 27.85 7.10
N VAL A 254 -7.07 26.63 6.58
CA VAL A 254 -8.39 25.94 6.63
C VAL A 254 -8.94 25.80 8.07
N ARG A 255 -8.09 25.75 9.10
CA ARG A 255 -8.52 25.71 10.50
C ARG A 255 -8.78 27.10 11.10
N GLU A 256 -8.07 28.12 10.60
CA GLU A 256 -7.97 29.42 11.25
C GLU A 256 -8.83 30.50 10.56
N LYS A 257 -9.06 30.36 9.26
CA LYS A 257 -9.68 31.39 8.41
C LYS A 257 -10.97 30.88 7.79
N ALA A 258 -12.07 31.55 8.11
CA ALA A 258 -13.41 31.14 7.69
C ALA A 258 -13.59 31.14 6.16
N ASP A 259 -13.06 32.14 5.47
CA ASP A 259 -13.09 32.23 4.01
C ASP A 259 -12.33 31.07 3.34
N ILE A 260 -11.20 30.66 3.90
CA ILE A 260 -10.41 29.53 3.39
C ILE A 260 -11.11 28.18 3.67
N LEU A 261 -11.77 28.05 4.83
CA LEU A 261 -12.61 26.88 5.12
C LEU A 261 -13.79 26.78 4.14
N GLU A 262 -14.43 27.91 3.82
CA GLU A 262 -15.53 27.98 2.86
C GLU A 262 -15.10 27.61 1.43
N ASP A 263 -13.91 28.04 1.00
CA ASP A 263 -13.32 27.62 -0.29
C ASP A 263 -12.96 26.13 -0.28
N PHE A 264 -12.33 25.64 0.79
CA PHE A 264 -12.00 24.23 0.95
C PHE A 264 -13.24 23.33 0.86
N LEU A 265 -14.36 23.72 1.47
CA LEU A 265 -15.62 22.95 1.47
C LEU A 265 -16.60 23.39 0.38
N TYR A 266 -16.12 24.03 -0.68
CA TYR A 266 -16.96 24.42 -1.81
C TYR A 266 -17.71 23.20 -2.40
N ASN A 267 -19.02 23.32 -2.60
CA ASN A 267 -19.93 22.25 -3.04
C ASN A 267 -19.93 20.96 -2.19
N CYS A 268 -19.40 21.00 -0.95
CA CYS A 268 -19.42 19.86 -0.04
C CYS A 268 -20.57 19.95 0.98
N PRO A 269 -20.94 18.84 1.66
CA PRO A 269 -21.75 18.87 2.87
C PRO A 269 -21.02 19.59 4.03
N LYS A 270 -21.06 20.93 4.01
CA LYS A 270 -20.22 21.79 4.86
C LYS A 270 -20.37 21.49 6.35
N LYS A 271 -21.61 21.27 6.80
CA LYS A 271 -21.93 20.98 8.21
C LYS A 271 -21.23 19.71 8.70
N GLU A 272 -21.37 18.62 7.95
CA GLU A 272 -20.83 17.30 8.30
C GLU A 272 -19.31 17.28 8.15
N PHE A 273 -18.76 17.83 7.06
CA PHE A 273 -17.31 17.82 6.83
C PHE A 273 -16.56 18.74 7.80
N THR A 274 -17.15 19.88 8.19
CA THR A 274 -16.60 20.73 9.25
C THR A 274 -16.60 20.01 10.60
N ARG A 275 -17.65 19.26 10.92
CA ARG A 275 -17.71 18.46 12.16
C ARG A 275 -16.62 17.39 12.19
N ILE A 276 -16.40 16.68 11.08
CA ILE A 276 -15.33 15.70 10.96
C ILE A 276 -13.96 16.37 11.14
N LEU A 277 -13.70 17.49 10.45
CA LEU A 277 -12.42 18.20 10.55
C LEU A 277 -12.12 18.62 11.99
N LYS A 278 -13.09 19.29 12.64
CA LYS A 278 -12.97 19.72 14.04
C LYS A 278 -12.75 18.53 14.97
N TYR A 279 -13.46 17.43 14.75
CA TYR A 279 -13.29 16.20 15.53
C TYR A 279 -11.87 15.65 15.39
N VAL A 280 -11.35 15.51 14.17
CA VAL A 280 -9.98 15.05 13.92
C VAL A 280 -8.94 15.92 14.64
N ASP A 281 -9.13 17.24 14.66
CA ASP A 281 -8.23 18.18 15.33
C ASP A 281 -8.26 18.05 16.88
N THR A 282 -9.29 17.42 17.47
CA THR A 282 -9.31 17.11 18.92
C THR A 282 -8.48 15.88 19.28
N LEU A 283 -8.11 15.04 18.31
CA LEU A 283 -7.47 13.76 18.57
C LEU A 283 -5.96 13.92 18.81
N GLY A 284 -5.48 13.30 19.88
CA GLY A 284 -4.05 13.15 20.14
C GLY A 284 -3.45 11.93 19.44
N TYR A 285 -2.12 11.80 19.50
CA TYR A 285 -1.36 10.69 18.90
C TYR A 285 -1.85 9.30 19.36
N TYR A 286 -2.20 9.18 20.64
CA TYR A 286 -2.66 7.91 21.23
C TYR A 286 -4.17 7.68 21.11
N ALA A 287 -4.94 8.63 20.57
CA ALA A 287 -6.39 8.48 20.51
C ALA A 287 -6.80 7.36 19.55
N VAL A 288 -7.85 6.64 19.90
CA VAL A 288 -8.60 5.79 18.95
C VAL A 288 -9.68 6.68 18.34
N PRO A 289 -9.67 6.93 17.02
CA PRO A 289 -10.76 7.64 16.39
C PRO A 289 -12.09 6.89 16.55
N ASP A 290 -13.16 7.64 16.74
CA ASP A 290 -14.55 7.18 16.68
C ASP A 290 -14.96 7.15 15.21
N TYR A 291 -14.64 6.03 14.55
CA TYR A 291 -15.02 5.81 13.15
C TYR A 291 -16.54 5.80 12.97
N GLY A 292 -17.29 5.40 14.00
CA GLY A 292 -18.75 5.42 14.01
C GLY A 292 -19.30 6.84 13.88
N PHE A 293 -18.75 7.80 14.63
CA PHE A 293 -19.11 9.21 14.51
C PHE A 293 -18.81 9.79 13.11
N ILE A 294 -17.65 9.46 12.55
CA ILE A 294 -17.26 9.93 11.21
C ILE A 294 -18.19 9.32 10.15
N TYR A 295 -18.47 8.02 10.25
CA TYR A 295 -19.41 7.32 9.37
C TYR A 295 -20.82 7.88 9.49
N TYR A 296 -21.28 8.19 10.70
CA TYR A 296 -22.55 8.85 10.95
C TYR A 296 -22.61 10.20 10.24
N CYS A 297 -21.55 11.01 10.27
CA CYS A 297 -21.51 12.28 9.53
C CYS A 297 -21.67 12.06 8.02
N VAL A 298 -21.03 11.04 7.44
CA VAL A 298 -21.19 10.69 6.01
C VAL A 298 -22.62 10.25 5.70
N LYS A 299 -23.22 9.39 6.51
CA LYS A 299 -24.62 8.93 6.32
C LYS A 299 -25.62 10.07 6.53
N HIS A 300 -25.40 10.92 7.52
CA HIS A 300 -26.21 12.11 7.75
C HIS A 300 -26.18 13.06 6.54
N ALA A 301 -25.00 13.27 5.94
CA ALA A 301 -24.88 14.05 4.71
C ALA A 301 -25.70 13.42 3.56
N ALA A 302 -25.69 12.10 3.42
CA ALA A 302 -26.48 11.41 2.39
C ALA A 302 -27.99 11.63 2.59
N VAL A 303 -28.47 11.44 3.82
CA VAL A 303 -29.88 11.65 4.20
C VAL A 303 -30.31 13.11 3.98
N ALA A 304 -29.51 14.07 4.43
CA ALA A 304 -29.79 15.50 4.27
C ALA A 304 -29.89 15.92 2.79
N ASN A 305 -29.19 15.21 1.90
CA ASN A 305 -29.21 15.44 0.45
C ASN A 305 -30.11 14.46 -0.31
N LYS A 306 -31.00 13.73 0.38
CA LYS A 306 -31.99 12.81 -0.21
C LYS A 306 -31.38 11.69 -1.07
N ILE A 307 -30.14 11.30 -0.79
CA ILE A 307 -29.45 10.21 -1.46
C ILE A 307 -29.88 8.88 -0.83
N LYS A 308 -30.37 7.96 -1.66
CA LYS A 308 -30.76 6.61 -1.23
C LYS A 308 -29.57 5.65 -1.34
N ASP A 309 -29.61 4.62 -0.52
CA ASP A 309 -28.56 3.61 -0.47
C ASP A 309 -28.46 2.81 -1.78
N ASN A 310 -29.56 2.65 -2.52
CA ASN A 310 -29.58 1.96 -3.80
C ASN A 310 -29.44 2.88 -5.02
N ASP A 311 -29.31 4.20 -4.85
CA ASP A 311 -29.10 5.10 -6.00
C ASP A 311 -27.82 4.69 -6.75
N PRO A 312 -27.84 4.66 -8.10
CA PRO A 312 -26.69 4.31 -8.92
C PRO A 312 -25.44 5.12 -8.62
N ILE A 313 -24.29 4.60 -9.03
CA ILE A 313 -23.00 5.30 -8.93
C ILE A 313 -22.49 5.68 -10.32
N ASP A 314 -21.54 6.61 -10.37
CA ASP A 314 -21.20 7.30 -11.62
C ASP A 314 -20.63 6.38 -12.70
N TRP A 315 -19.96 5.29 -12.31
CA TRP A 315 -19.37 4.31 -13.23
C TRP A 315 -20.28 3.08 -13.47
N ASP A 316 -21.50 3.09 -12.93
CA ASP A 316 -22.56 2.12 -13.22
C ASP A 316 -23.95 2.79 -13.13
N PRO A 317 -24.24 3.79 -13.98
CA PRO A 317 -25.42 4.64 -13.85
C PRO A 317 -26.75 3.91 -14.08
N ASP A 318 -26.72 2.78 -14.79
CA ASP A 318 -27.90 2.05 -15.24
C ASP A 318 -28.37 0.98 -14.23
N ARG A 319 -27.65 0.79 -13.13
CA ARG A 319 -27.95 -0.25 -12.14
C ARG A 319 -28.04 0.31 -10.73
N PRO A 320 -28.95 -0.23 -9.90
CA PRO A 320 -28.96 0.09 -8.48
C PRO A 320 -27.60 -0.21 -7.84
N TYR A 321 -27.18 0.64 -6.92
CA TYR A 321 -26.00 0.36 -6.12
C TYR A 321 -26.21 -0.91 -5.29
N PHE A 322 -25.19 -1.77 -5.29
CA PHE A 322 -25.18 -3.06 -4.59
C PHE A 322 -23.85 -3.29 -3.85
N GLY A 323 -23.03 -2.25 -3.72
CA GLY A 323 -21.78 -2.34 -2.98
C GLY A 323 -22.02 -2.48 -1.48
N PRO A 324 -20.97 -2.77 -0.69
CA PRO A 324 -21.09 -2.92 0.74
C PRO A 324 -21.65 -1.66 1.41
N LEU A 325 -22.51 -1.86 2.42
CA LEU A 325 -23.07 -0.83 3.31
C LEU A 325 -22.66 -1.15 4.76
N GLU A 326 -21.36 -1.39 4.95
CA GLU A 326 -20.78 -1.82 6.22
C GLU A 326 -20.57 -0.61 7.14
N THR A 327 -20.75 -0.83 8.45
CA THR A 327 -20.39 0.15 9.47
C THR A 327 -18.98 -0.16 9.97
N PRO A 328 -18.14 0.86 10.26
CA PRO A 328 -16.80 0.61 10.78
C PRO A 328 -16.86 0.02 12.19
N GLY A 329 -15.82 -0.72 12.57
CA GLY A 329 -15.65 -1.22 13.93
C GLY A 329 -15.29 -0.14 14.95
N ASP A 330 -14.96 -0.58 16.17
CA ASP A 330 -14.57 0.30 17.28
C ASP A 330 -13.09 0.73 17.23
N GLY A 331 -12.34 0.34 16.19
CA GLY A 331 -10.94 0.69 16.01
C GLY A 331 -9.98 -0.02 16.96
N LYS A 332 -10.44 -1.02 17.73
CA LYS A 332 -9.56 -1.81 18.59
C LYS A 332 -8.64 -2.70 17.77
N VAL A 333 -7.42 -2.86 18.27
CA VAL A 333 -6.40 -3.66 17.58
C VAL A 333 -6.63 -5.15 17.86
N ILE A 334 -6.87 -5.91 16.79
CA ILE A 334 -7.11 -7.35 16.87
C ILE A 334 -5.80 -8.13 17.02
N ASP A 335 -5.90 -9.35 17.55
CA ASP A 335 -4.84 -10.34 17.47
C ASP A 335 -4.66 -10.78 16.03
N LEU A 336 -3.53 -10.39 15.44
CA LEU A 336 -3.15 -10.83 14.11
C LEU A 336 -2.18 -11.99 14.24
N GLU A 337 -2.46 -13.04 13.48
CA GLU A 337 -1.48 -14.09 13.18
C GLU A 337 -0.50 -13.55 12.13
N VAL A 338 0.40 -12.67 12.56
CA VAL A 338 1.46 -12.14 11.69
C VAL A 338 2.51 -13.21 11.44
N GLU A 339 3.07 -13.25 10.22
CA GLU A 339 4.33 -13.93 10.00
C GLU A 339 5.41 -13.14 10.76
N GLY A 340 5.72 -13.59 11.98
CA GLY A 340 6.78 -13.00 12.81
C GLY A 340 8.15 -13.08 12.13
N GLY A 341 9.13 -12.36 12.68
CA GLY A 341 10.52 -12.20 12.23
C GLY A 341 11.39 -13.47 12.08
N GLN A 342 10.79 -14.59 11.68
CA GLN A 342 11.41 -15.82 11.23
C GLN A 342 10.86 -16.22 9.84
N SER A 343 10.96 -15.36 8.82
CA SER A 343 10.73 -15.83 7.43
C SER A 343 11.69 -15.31 6.38
N VAL A 344 12.79 -14.64 6.75
CA VAL A 344 13.95 -14.59 5.83
C VAL A 344 14.44 -16.02 5.51
N LYS A 345 14.22 -16.99 6.43
CA LYS A 345 14.59 -18.39 6.22
C LYS A 345 13.66 -19.17 5.29
N GLU A 346 12.37 -18.82 5.17
CA GLU A 346 11.51 -19.47 4.16
C GLU A 346 11.72 -18.91 2.76
N PHE A 347 12.11 -17.63 2.65
CA PHE A 347 12.63 -17.06 1.40
C PHE A 347 14.02 -17.61 1.02
N SER A 348 14.77 -18.21 1.96
CA SER A 348 16.15 -18.67 1.74
C SER A 348 16.37 -20.19 1.83
N LYS A 349 15.33 -21.04 1.82
CA LYS A 349 15.54 -22.49 1.77
C LYS A 349 16.18 -22.85 0.43
N ARG A 350 17.53 -22.94 0.42
CA ARG A 350 18.31 -23.57 -0.65
C ARG A 350 17.76 -24.96 -0.88
N ASN A 351 17.41 -25.30 -2.12
CA ASN A 351 17.24 -26.69 -2.54
C ASN A 351 18.61 -27.38 -2.46
N PRO A 352 18.79 -28.44 -1.67
CA PRO A 352 19.91 -29.34 -1.82
C PRO A 352 19.48 -30.45 -2.78
N LYS A 353 19.65 -30.24 -4.09
CA LYS A 353 19.74 -31.27 -5.14
C LYS A 353 19.76 -30.61 -6.51
N GLU A 354 20.94 -30.15 -6.90
CA GLU A 354 21.39 -30.07 -8.29
C GLU A 354 22.92 -29.94 -8.20
N LYS A 355 23.58 -31.10 -8.07
CA LYS A 355 25.01 -31.21 -8.39
C LYS A 355 25.05 -31.60 -9.86
N ASP A 356 25.36 -30.62 -10.70
CA ASP A 356 25.72 -30.88 -12.08
C ASP A 356 27.01 -31.71 -12.13
N GLN A 357 26.91 -32.81 -12.86
CA GLN A 357 28.02 -33.57 -13.39
C GLN A 357 28.56 -32.81 -14.61
N SER A 358 29.62 -32.05 -14.45
CA SER A 358 30.52 -31.71 -15.56
C SER A 358 31.85 -31.23 -15.01
N ASP A 359 32.79 -32.16 -14.86
CA ASP A 359 34.20 -31.98 -15.23
C ASP A 359 35.02 -33.15 -14.69
N GLU A 360 35.14 -34.22 -15.48
CA GLU A 360 36.25 -35.15 -15.32
C GLU A 360 36.58 -35.88 -16.63
N THR A 361 36.95 -35.11 -17.65
CA THR A 361 37.73 -35.63 -18.79
C THR A 361 38.96 -34.77 -19.01
N ARG A 362 39.96 -34.95 -18.14
CA ARG A 362 41.38 -34.74 -18.50
C ARG A 362 42.31 -35.52 -17.58
N LYS A 363 42.33 -36.85 -17.75
CA LYS A 363 43.49 -37.67 -17.38
C LYS A 363 44.48 -37.71 -18.53
N GLY A 364 45.75 -37.39 -18.26
CA GLY A 364 46.85 -37.99 -19.01
C GLY A 364 48.17 -37.21 -19.01
N LYS A 365 49.18 -37.83 -18.36
CA LYS A 365 50.64 -37.68 -18.54
C LYS A 365 51.27 -36.49 -17.76
N LYS A 366 52.24 -36.65 -16.85
CA LYS A 366 53.40 -37.57 -16.78
C LYS A 366 53.93 -37.77 -15.32
N LYS A 367 54.38 -39.00 -15.06
CA LYS A 367 55.40 -39.51 -14.09
C LYS A 367 56.72 -38.70 -14.14
N ALA A 368 57.71 -38.72 -13.24
CA ALA A 368 58.03 -39.32 -11.93
C ALA A 368 59.46 -38.83 -11.52
N GLY A 369 59.84 -39.03 -10.25
CA GLY A 369 61.22 -39.02 -9.72
C GLY A 369 61.64 -37.70 -9.07
N ALA A 370 62.45 -37.61 -8.02
CA ALA A 370 63.04 -38.54 -7.05
C ALA A 370 63.57 -37.66 -5.88
N SER A 371 63.83 -38.28 -4.72
CA SER A 371 64.15 -37.69 -3.40
C SER A 371 65.55 -37.00 -3.26
N PRO A 372 66.13 -36.81 -2.05
CA PRO A 372 66.05 -35.62 -1.19
C PRO A 372 67.44 -35.06 -0.77
N ASN A 373 67.55 -33.88 -0.12
CA ASN A 373 68.38 -33.65 1.09
C ASN A 373 68.63 -32.16 1.46
N ARG A 374 68.74 -31.94 2.79
CA ARG A 374 69.61 -31.00 3.55
C ARG A 374 69.40 -29.49 3.31
N GLU A 375 69.61 -28.56 4.24
CA GLU A 375 70.03 -28.53 5.64
C GLU A 375 69.66 -27.14 6.19
N LYS A 376 69.41 -27.10 7.51
CA LYS A 376 69.53 -25.99 8.47
C LYS A 376 70.17 -24.67 8.00
N THR A 377 69.54 -23.55 8.35
CA THR A 377 70.17 -22.55 9.25
C THR A 377 69.12 -21.62 9.89
N GLU A 378 69.17 -21.52 11.22
CA GLU A 378 68.59 -20.44 12.03
C GLU A 378 69.31 -19.11 11.72
N VAL A 379 68.62 -17.96 11.83
CA VAL A 379 69.05 -16.83 12.68
C VAL A 379 67.80 -16.04 13.11
N LYS A 380 67.68 -15.85 14.42
CA LYS A 380 66.78 -14.94 15.14
C LYS A 380 67.20 -13.49 14.91
N GLU A 381 66.25 -12.55 14.89
CA GLU A 381 66.38 -11.37 15.75
C GLU A 381 65.05 -10.68 16.05
N VAL A 382 65.00 -10.13 17.25
CA VAL A 382 63.83 -9.65 18.00
C VAL A 382 64.03 -8.15 18.24
N LYS A 383 62.91 -7.47 18.55
CA LYS A 383 62.73 -6.14 19.17
C LYS A 383 62.43 -5.06 18.12
N LYS A 384 61.39 -4.26 18.26
CA LYS A 384 60.72 -3.75 19.48
C LYS A 384 59.25 -3.46 19.21
#